data_AF-A0A2E0ZF46-F1
#
_entry.id   AF-A0A2E0ZF46-F1
#
_cell.length_a   1.000
_cell.length_b   1.000
_cell.length_c   1.000
_cell.angle_alpha   90.00
_cell.angle_beta   90.00
_cell.angle_gamma   90.00
#
_symmetry.space_group_name_H-M   'P 1'
#
loop_
_entity.id
_entity.type
_entity.pdbx_description
1 polymer ?
#
loop_
_entity_poly.entity_id
_entity_poly.type
_entity_poly.pdbx_seq_one_letter_code
_entity_poly.pdbx_strand_id
1 'polypeptide(L)'
;MTRLQTAVRWEMRLQFRNGFYYAAAFIAVLMTIVLWQFHQAELSTVLPVFVLGNMTIGTFYFMAGLVLLEKGDGVLEGLVVTPLRQWEYLAAKLASLTLLTIGENVLIVTAVFGFDYNAILLVLGIGLTACFNILFGFIAVARYDSINRFIMPSILMTTALALPLVDYLGFWQSPLMYLHPIQPVLLLFKGAFQPIAAWQMVYGVLYAVLWIGLLFKISQHIFYRFIILKQA
;
A
#
# COMPACT_ATOMS: atom_id res chain seq x y z
N MET A 1 21.70 17.43 -5.09
CA MET A 1 20.60 16.44 -5.05
C MET A 1 21.02 15.32 -4.13
N THR A 2 20.18 14.92 -3.18
CA THR A 2 20.53 13.79 -2.29
C THR A 2 20.35 12.47 -3.03
N ARG A 3 21.12 11.43 -2.66
CA ARG A 3 21.09 10.12 -3.32
C ARG A 3 19.68 9.51 -3.34
N LEU A 4 18.92 9.71 -2.26
CA LEU A 4 17.51 9.32 -2.15
C LEU A 4 16.61 10.00 -3.19
N GLN A 5 16.77 11.31 -3.44
CA GLN A 5 15.95 12.01 -4.44
C GLN A 5 16.17 11.45 -5.85
N THR A 6 17.42 11.12 -6.18
CA THR A 6 17.75 10.47 -7.45
C THR A 6 17.13 9.08 -7.54
N ALA A 7 17.19 8.29 -6.45
CA ALA A 7 16.55 6.98 -6.38
C ALA A 7 15.04 7.08 -6.58
N VAL A 8 14.34 7.99 -5.90
CA VAL A 8 12.89 8.21 -6.05
C VAL A 8 12.53 8.57 -7.50
N ARG A 9 13.29 9.48 -8.14
CA ARG A 9 13.06 9.83 -9.55
C ARG A 9 13.26 8.63 -10.48
N TRP A 10 14.25 7.81 -10.18
CA TRP A 10 14.54 6.62 -10.97
C TRP A 10 13.43 5.57 -10.83
N GLU A 11 12.93 5.35 -9.61
CA GLU A 11 11.77 4.51 -9.33
C GLU A 11 10.52 4.95 -10.10
N MET A 12 10.21 6.26 -10.09
CA MET A 12 9.07 6.79 -10.84
C MET A 12 9.20 6.54 -12.34
N ARG A 13 10.41 6.70 -12.90
CA ARG A 13 10.69 6.39 -14.32
C ARG A 13 10.54 4.90 -14.61
N LEU A 14 11.02 4.03 -13.72
CA LEU A 14 10.90 2.59 -13.87
C LEU A 14 9.43 2.16 -13.85
N GLN A 15 8.65 2.67 -12.89
CA GLN A 15 7.22 2.42 -12.79
C GLN A 15 6.47 2.90 -14.04
N PHE A 16 6.81 4.08 -14.56
CA PHE A 16 6.21 4.61 -15.78
C PHE A 16 6.54 3.74 -17.00
N ARG A 17 7.81 3.38 -17.18
CA ARG A 17 8.27 2.54 -18.30
C ARG A 17 7.63 1.15 -18.29
N ASN A 18 7.42 0.57 -17.11
CA ASN A 18 6.78 -0.73 -16.95
C ASN A 18 5.25 -0.66 -16.88
N GLY A 19 4.67 0.52 -17.07
CA GLY A 19 3.24 0.73 -17.23
C GLY A 19 2.39 0.69 -15.96
N PHE A 20 3.00 0.77 -14.77
CA PHE A 20 2.27 0.84 -13.50
C PHE A 20 1.33 2.05 -13.43
N TYR A 21 1.74 3.19 -14.00
CA TYR A 21 0.89 4.38 -14.07
C TYR A 21 -0.30 4.20 -15.01
N TYR A 22 -0.12 3.49 -16.13
CA TYR A 22 -1.22 3.19 -17.05
C TYR A 22 -2.21 2.21 -16.42
N ALA A 23 -1.71 1.19 -15.71
CA ALA A 23 -2.53 0.25 -14.96
C ALA A 23 -3.32 0.96 -13.86
N ALA A 24 -2.67 1.80 -13.03
CA ALA A 24 -3.33 2.58 -11.99
C ALA A 24 -4.39 3.52 -12.56
N ALA A 25 -4.10 4.24 -13.65
CA ALA A 25 -5.07 5.12 -14.30
C ALA A 25 -6.28 4.34 -14.85
N PHE A 26 -6.04 3.19 -15.48
CA PHE A 26 -7.09 2.33 -16.00
C PHE A 26 -7.99 1.79 -14.89
N ILE A 27 -7.40 1.28 -13.80
CA ILE A 27 -8.16 0.79 -12.65
C ILE A 27 -8.91 1.91 -11.96
N ALA A 28 -8.32 3.12 -11.83
CA ALA A 28 -9.01 4.27 -11.27
C ALA A 28 -10.27 4.65 -12.06
N VAL A 29 -10.19 4.64 -13.39
CA VAL A 29 -11.36 4.89 -14.25
C VAL A 29 -12.42 3.82 -14.04
N LEU A 30 -12.04 2.54 -14.08
CA LEU A 30 -12.99 1.44 -13.87
C LEU A 30 -13.64 1.48 -12.48
N MET A 31 -12.84 1.70 -11.43
CA MET A 31 -13.32 1.86 -10.06
C MET A 31 -14.32 3.01 -9.95
N THR A 32 -14.03 4.15 -10.56
CA THR A 32 -14.92 5.31 -10.57
C THR A 32 -16.25 4.98 -11.25
N ILE A 33 -16.22 4.31 -12.41
CA ILE A 33 -17.42 3.87 -13.13
C ILE A 33 -18.26 2.90 -12.29
N VAL A 34 -17.62 1.97 -11.58
CA VAL A 34 -18.31 1.03 -10.69
C VAL A 34 -18.94 1.77 -9.51
N LEU A 35 -18.21 2.68 -8.87
CA LEU A 35 -18.70 3.43 -7.72
C LEU A 35 -19.85 4.39 -8.07
N TRP A 36 -19.89 4.94 -9.28
CA TRP A 36 -21.02 5.75 -9.75
C TRP A 36 -22.35 5.00 -9.87
N GLN A 37 -22.33 3.66 -9.86
CA GLN A 37 -23.56 2.87 -9.89
C GLN A 37 -24.25 2.78 -8.51
N PHE A 38 -23.58 3.17 -7.44
CA PHE A 38 -24.13 3.14 -6.08
C PHE A 38 -24.86 4.45 -5.74
N HIS A 39 -25.90 4.33 -4.91
CA HIS A 39 -26.57 5.50 -4.35
C HIS A 39 -25.67 6.22 -3.34
N GLN A 40 -25.76 7.55 -3.26
CA GLN A 40 -24.88 8.35 -2.39
C GLN A 40 -24.92 7.94 -0.91
N ALA A 41 -26.06 7.48 -0.42
CA ALA A 41 -26.21 7.00 0.95
C ALA A 41 -25.32 5.77 1.26
N GLU A 42 -25.10 4.90 0.27
CA GLU A 42 -24.34 3.64 0.42
C GLU A 42 -22.83 3.86 0.23
N LEU A 43 -22.45 4.90 -0.50
CA LEU A 43 -21.05 5.18 -0.83
C LEU A 43 -20.17 5.34 0.42
N SER A 44 -20.69 5.91 1.51
CA SER A 44 -19.93 6.08 2.75
C SER A 44 -19.52 4.77 3.40
N THR A 45 -20.29 3.70 3.19
CA THR A 45 -20.01 2.35 3.69
C THR A 45 -19.14 1.57 2.72
N VAL A 46 -19.45 1.66 1.41
CA VAL A 46 -18.83 0.84 0.36
C VAL A 46 -17.44 1.33 -0.03
N LEU A 47 -17.23 2.65 -0.05
CA LEU A 47 -15.99 3.25 -0.56
C LEU A 47 -14.73 2.79 0.21
N PRO A 48 -14.69 2.74 1.56
CA PRO A 48 -13.53 2.23 2.28
C PRO A 48 -13.14 0.80 1.86
N VAL A 49 -14.12 -0.05 1.56
CA VAL A 49 -13.89 -1.44 1.12
C VAL A 49 -13.23 -1.46 -0.26
N PHE A 50 -13.78 -0.71 -1.21
CA PHE A 50 -13.26 -0.64 -2.58
C PHE A 50 -11.89 0.02 -2.63
N VAL A 51 -11.68 1.12 -1.89
CA VAL A 51 -10.40 1.81 -1.79
C VAL A 51 -9.35 0.89 -1.16
N LEU A 52 -9.64 0.18 -0.07
CA LEU A 52 -8.66 -0.75 0.52
C LEU A 52 -8.32 -1.92 -0.39
N GLY A 53 -9.31 -2.46 -1.10
CA GLY A 53 -9.09 -3.49 -2.13
C GLY A 53 -8.19 -2.96 -3.25
N ASN A 54 -8.51 -1.78 -3.79
CA ASN A 54 -7.72 -1.11 -4.82
C ASN A 54 -6.28 -0.86 -4.35
N MET A 55 -6.13 -0.30 -3.15
CA MET A 55 -4.84 -0.04 -2.55
C MET A 55 -4.04 -1.32 -2.38
N THR A 56 -4.64 -2.44 -1.99
CA THR A 56 -3.92 -3.73 -1.90
C THR A 56 -3.27 -4.10 -3.24
N ILE A 57 -3.97 -3.87 -4.35
CA ILE A 57 -3.40 -4.07 -5.69
C ILE A 57 -2.30 -3.03 -5.98
N GLY A 58 -2.61 -1.73 -5.85
CA GLY A 58 -1.71 -0.63 -6.18
C GLY A 58 -0.48 -0.47 -5.26
N THR A 59 -0.43 -1.21 -4.14
CA THR A 59 0.67 -1.12 -3.16
C THR A 59 1.33 -2.47 -2.93
N PHE A 60 0.61 -3.47 -2.39
CA PHE A 60 1.18 -4.79 -2.08
C PHE A 60 1.59 -5.53 -3.35
N TYR A 61 0.69 -5.64 -4.33
CA TYR A 61 1.00 -6.35 -5.57
C TYR A 61 1.93 -5.57 -6.49
N PHE A 62 1.79 -4.25 -6.54
CA PHE A 62 2.72 -3.40 -7.30
C PHE A 62 4.14 -3.49 -6.76
N MET A 63 4.33 -3.44 -5.43
CA MET A 63 5.63 -3.66 -4.81
C MET A 63 6.17 -5.05 -5.15
N ALA A 64 5.33 -6.09 -5.05
CA ALA A 64 5.74 -7.44 -5.38
C ALA A 64 6.19 -7.59 -6.84
N GLY A 65 5.41 -7.05 -7.77
CA GLY A 65 5.72 -7.05 -9.20
C GLY A 65 7.02 -6.30 -9.51
N LEU A 66 7.22 -5.12 -8.91
CA LEU A 66 8.46 -4.35 -9.09
C LEU A 66 9.69 -5.12 -8.61
N VAL A 67 9.63 -5.72 -7.42
CA VAL A 67 10.77 -6.49 -6.89
C VAL A 67 11.08 -7.70 -7.75
N LEU A 68 10.07 -8.41 -8.24
CA LEU A 68 10.27 -9.56 -9.13
C LEU A 68 10.82 -9.15 -10.49
N LEU A 69 10.37 -8.02 -11.03
CA LEU A 69 10.91 -7.45 -12.25
C LEU A 69 12.38 -7.08 -12.07
N GLU A 70 12.73 -6.41 -10.97
CA GLU A 70 14.10 -6.01 -10.66
C GLU A 70 15.03 -7.21 -10.44
N LYS A 71 14.51 -8.31 -9.86
CA LYS A 71 15.23 -9.59 -9.80
C LYS A 71 15.49 -10.15 -11.19
N GLY A 72 14.51 -10.09 -12.08
CA GLY A 72 14.66 -10.56 -13.46
C GLY A 72 15.64 -9.72 -14.29
N ASP A 73 15.65 -8.41 -14.06
CA ASP A 73 16.50 -7.43 -14.76
C ASP A 73 17.93 -7.32 -14.20
N GLY A 74 18.26 -8.04 -13.12
CA GLY A 74 19.57 -7.98 -12.49
C GLY A 74 19.85 -6.68 -11.70
N VAL A 75 18.81 -5.91 -11.38
CA VAL A 75 18.93 -4.59 -10.74
C VAL A 75 19.42 -4.72 -9.31
N LEU A 76 19.00 -5.78 -8.61
CA LEU A 76 19.34 -5.99 -7.21
C LEU A 76 20.82 -6.36 -7.03
N GLU A 77 21.40 -7.08 -7.98
CA GLU A 77 22.83 -7.39 -8.09
C GLU A 77 23.63 -6.09 -8.27
N GLY A 78 23.10 -5.17 -9.09
CA GLY A 78 23.65 -3.82 -9.26
C GLY A 78 23.68 -3.01 -7.97
N LEU A 79 22.77 -3.25 -7.02
CA LEU A 79 22.77 -2.54 -5.74
C LEU A 79 23.99 -2.88 -4.87
N VAL A 80 24.55 -4.09 -5.00
CA VAL A 80 25.73 -4.51 -4.23
C VAL A 80 26.98 -3.73 -4.66
N VAL A 81 27.07 -3.36 -5.93
CA VAL A 81 28.23 -2.64 -6.51
C VAL A 81 28.03 -1.13 -6.62
N THR A 82 26.89 -0.60 -6.16
CA THR A 82 26.60 0.84 -6.13
C THR A 82 26.60 1.35 -4.69
N PRO A 83 26.80 2.66 -4.46
CA PRO A 83 26.77 3.20 -3.10
C PRO A 83 25.37 3.20 -2.46
N LEU A 84 24.31 2.76 -3.17
CA LEU A 84 22.91 2.82 -2.74
C LEU A 84 22.66 1.93 -1.51
N ARG A 85 22.26 2.56 -0.39
CA ARG A 85 21.97 1.82 0.84
C ARG A 85 20.61 1.16 0.72
N GLN A 86 20.45 0.00 1.36
CA GLN A 86 19.20 -0.77 1.38
C GLN A 86 17.99 0.05 1.83
N TRP A 87 18.17 0.90 2.85
CA TRP A 87 17.10 1.75 3.36
C TRP A 87 16.72 2.86 2.38
N GLU A 88 17.66 3.34 1.55
CA GLU A 88 17.38 4.34 0.50
C GLU A 88 16.57 3.71 -0.64
N TYR A 89 16.87 2.46 -0.99
CA TYR A 89 16.07 1.69 -1.95
C TYR A 89 14.63 1.49 -1.44
N LEU A 90 14.47 0.99 -0.20
CA LEU A 90 13.14 0.79 0.37
C LEU A 90 12.37 2.11 0.53
N ALA A 91 13.04 3.17 0.99
CA ALA A 91 12.44 4.50 1.11
C ALA A 91 12.04 5.08 -0.25
N ALA A 92 12.82 4.84 -1.31
CA ALA A 92 12.50 5.30 -2.65
C ALA A 92 11.23 4.64 -3.20
N LYS A 93 11.08 3.33 -2.99
CA LYS A 93 9.86 2.59 -3.37
C LYS A 93 8.66 2.99 -2.53
N LEU A 94 8.85 3.15 -1.21
CA LEU A 94 7.82 3.66 -0.32
C LEU A 94 7.30 5.02 -0.80
N ALA A 95 8.19 5.97 -1.07
CA ALA A 95 7.81 7.31 -1.50
C ALA A 95 7.11 7.31 -2.86
N SER A 96 7.65 6.58 -3.85
CA SER A 96 7.10 6.58 -5.22
C SER A 96 5.74 5.88 -5.31
N LEU A 97 5.59 4.69 -4.73
CA LEU A 97 4.32 3.97 -4.72
C LEU A 97 3.27 4.66 -3.87
N THR A 98 3.65 5.20 -2.69
CA THR A 98 2.70 5.94 -1.84
C THR A 98 2.19 7.18 -2.57
N LEU A 99 3.06 7.91 -3.28
CA LEU A 99 2.62 9.07 -4.07
C LEU A 99 1.66 8.67 -5.20
N LEU A 100 1.96 7.59 -5.91
CA LEU A 100 1.08 7.05 -6.95
C LEU A 100 -0.29 6.70 -6.38
N THR A 101 -0.33 5.93 -5.28
CA THR A 101 -1.57 5.50 -4.64
C THR A 101 -2.38 6.66 -4.07
N ILE A 102 -1.73 7.69 -3.50
CA ILE A 102 -2.40 8.92 -3.05
C ILE A 102 -3.05 9.62 -4.24
N GLY A 103 -2.30 9.87 -5.31
CA GLY A 103 -2.84 10.53 -6.50
C GLY A 103 -4.02 9.77 -7.07
N GLU A 104 -3.89 8.46 -7.24
CA GLU A 104 -4.92 7.58 -7.77
C GLU A 104 -6.20 7.61 -6.91
N ASN A 105 -6.10 7.36 -5.61
CA ASN A 105 -7.29 7.23 -4.76
C ASN A 105 -7.92 8.60 -4.46
N VAL A 106 -7.15 9.69 -4.39
CA VAL A 106 -7.73 11.04 -4.30
C VAL A 106 -8.53 11.37 -5.56
N LEU A 107 -8.06 10.98 -6.76
CA LEU A 107 -8.82 11.16 -8.00
C LEU A 107 -10.13 10.36 -7.98
N ILE A 108 -10.08 9.08 -7.58
CA ILE A 108 -11.28 8.22 -7.48
C ILE A 108 -12.28 8.83 -6.49
N VAL A 109 -11.84 9.16 -5.27
CA VAL A 109 -12.73 9.70 -4.23
C VAL A 109 -13.33 11.02 -4.66
N THR A 110 -12.52 11.93 -5.24
CA THR A 110 -13.01 13.25 -5.69
C THR A 110 -13.99 13.11 -6.85
N ALA A 111 -13.78 12.17 -7.77
CA ALA A 111 -14.69 11.92 -8.88
C ALA A 111 -16.05 11.36 -8.44
N VAL A 112 -16.09 10.65 -7.30
CA VAL A 112 -17.30 10.01 -6.77
C VAL A 112 -18.04 10.89 -5.76
N PHE A 113 -17.32 11.55 -4.85
CA PHE A 113 -17.88 12.33 -3.73
C PHE A 113 -17.78 13.85 -3.91
N GLY A 114 -17.17 14.34 -4.98
CA GLY A 114 -16.86 15.78 -5.09
C GLY A 114 -15.78 16.19 -4.09
N PHE A 115 -15.96 17.31 -3.40
CA PHE A 115 -14.98 17.86 -2.44
C PHE A 115 -15.47 17.80 -0.97
N ASP A 116 -16.59 17.14 -0.71
CA ASP A 116 -17.25 17.09 0.61
C ASP A 116 -16.67 15.98 1.51
N TYR A 117 -15.35 15.98 1.70
CA TYR A 117 -14.66 15.03 2.58
C TYR A 117 -13.45 15.68 3.26
N ASN A 118 -12.99 15.07 4.37
CA ASN A 118 -11.77 15.53 5.03
C ASN A 118 -10.52 15.02 4.29
N ALA A 119 -10.00 15.84 3.38
CA ALA A 119 -8.85 15.49 2.54
C ALA A 119 -7.58 15.17 3.34
N ILE A 120 -7.38 15.80 4.50
CA ILE A 120 -6.21 15.56 5.35
C ILE A 120 -6.28 14.14 5.91
N LEU A 121 -7.43 13.76 6.47
CA LEU A 121 -7.66 12.41 7.01
C LEU A 121 -7.58 11.34 5.91
N LEU A 122 -8.13 11.63 4.73
CA LEU A 122 -8.06 10.73 3.59
C LEU A 122 -6.61 10.47 3.16
N VAL A 123 -5.83 11.53 2.89
CA VAL A 123 -4.44 11.42 2.45
C VAL A 123 -3.58 10.74 3.52
N LEU A 124 -3.82 11.04 4.80
CA LEU A 124 -3.11 10.41 5.91
C LEU A 124 -3.45 8.91 6.01
N GLY A 125 -4.73 8.55 5.92
CA GLY A 125 -5.18 7.16 5.89
C GLY A 125 -4.57 6.38 4.72
N ILE A 126 -4.66 6.94 3.50
CA ILE A 126 -4.06 6.36 2.30
C ILE A 126 -2.54 6.20 2.47
N GLY A 127 -1.85 7.23 2.94
CA GLY A 127 -0.40 7.21 3.13
C GLY A 127 0.05 6.12 4.10
N LEU A 128 -0.62 6.00 5.25
CA LEU A 128 -0.32 4.97 6.24
C LEU A 128 -0.63 3.55 5.73
N THR A 129 -1.78 3.33 5.09
CA THR A 129 -2.09 2.02 4.50
C THR A 129 -1.07 1.65 3.43
N ALA A 130 -0.73 2.61 2.56
CA ALA A 130 0.19 2.36 1.46
C ALA A 130 1.56 1.97 2.00
N CYS A 131 2.10 2.72 2.97
CA CYS A 131 3.35 2.38 3.62
C CYS A 131 3.33 0.97 4.24
N PHE A 132 2.25 0.61 4.93
CA PHE A 132 2.07 -0.72 5.50
C PHE A 132 2.08 -1.81 4.42
N ASN A 133 1.22 -1.68 3.41
CA ASN A 133 1.06 -2.68 2.35
C ASN A 133 2.30 -2.82 1.46
N ILE A 134 3.00 -1.73 1.17
CA ILE A 134 4.27 -1.76 0.43
C ILE A 134 5.30 -2.58 1.21
N LEU A 135 5.48 -2.30 2.51
CA LEU A 135 6.44 -3.05 3.33
C LEU A 135 6.04 -4.51 3.48
N PHE A 136 4.77 -4.79 3.72
CA PHE A 136 4.27 -6.15 3.83
C PHE A 136 4.40 -6.91 2.50
N GLY A 137 4.13 -6.27 1.37
CA GLY A 137 4.33 -6.81 0.02
C GLY A 137 5.79 -7.13 -0.26
N PHE A 138 6.70 -6.25 0.14
CA PHE A 138 8.13 -6.50 0.06
C PHE A 138 8.54 -7.75 0.85
N ILE A 139 8.13 -7.84 2.12
CA ILE A 139 8.43 -8.97 3.00
C ILE A 139 7.89 -10.28 2.40
N ALA A 140 6.66 -10.25 1.88
CA ALA A 140 6.00 -11.39 1.28
C ALA A 140 6.74 -11.87 0.02
N VAL A 141 7.13 -10.96 -0.87
CA VAL A 141 7.73 -11.30 -2.17
C VAL A 141 9.22 -11.63 -2.09
N ALA A 142 9.95 -11.07 -1.12
CA ALA A 142 11.42 -11.08 -1.11
C ALA A 142 12.03 -12.50 -1.21
N ARG A 143 11.33 -13.51 -0.68
CA ARG A 143 11.74 -14.93 -0.71
C ARG A 143 11.44 -15.67 -2.02
N TYR A 144 10.69 -15.07 -2.94
CA TYR A 144 10.28 -15.68 -4.20
C TYR A 144 11.05 -15.06 -5.37
N ASP A 145 11.34 -15.88 -6.39
CA ASP A 145 12.06 -15.45 -7.60
C ASP A 145 11.15 -15.36 -8.83
N SER A 146 9.87 -15.77 -8.72
CA SER A 146 8.92 -15.70 -9.84
C SER A 146 7.50 -15.38 -9.37
N ILE A 147 6.76 -14.71 -10.25
CA ILE A 147 5.37 -14.33 -9.99
C ILE A 147 4.47 -15.55 -9.79
N ASN A 148 4.68 -16.61 -10.58
CA ASN A 148 3.88 -17.84 -10.50
C ASN A 148 3.98 -18.51 -9.13
N ARG A 149 5.15 -18.47 -8.48
CA ARG A 149 5.34 -19.01 -7.12
C ARG A 149 4.80 -18.08 -6.03
N PHE A 150 4.72 -16.78 -6.32
CA PHE A 150 4.27 -15.76 -5.38
C PHE A 150 2.74 -15.62 -5.33
N ILE A 151 2.05 -15.71 -6.47
CA ILE A 151 0.60 -15.44 -6.57
C ILE A 151 -0.19 -16.31 -5.59
N MET A 152 0.00 -17.63 -5.59
CA MET A 152 -0.80 -18.52 -4.74
C MET A 152 -0.66 -18.21 -3.23
N PRO A 153 0.55 -18.12 -2.66
CA PRO A 153 0.72 -17.69 -1.26
C PRO A 153 0.19 -16.29 -0.97
N SER A 154 0.28 -15.37 -1.94
CA SER A 154 -0.15 -13.98 -1.74
C SER A 154 -1.65 -13.85 -1.49
N ILE A 155 -2.47 -14.75 -2.07
CA ILE A 155 -3.93 -14.76 -1.87
C ILE A 155 -4.26 -15.02 -0.39
N LEU A 156 -3.58 -15.98 0.24
CA LEU A 156 -3.78 -16.28 1.66
C LEU A 156 -3.37 -15.09 2.55
N MET A 157 -2.26 -14.43 2.20
CA MET A 157 -1.77 -13.27 2.95
C MET A 157 -2.71 -12.06 2.83
N THR A 158 -3.15 -11.73 1.61
CA THR A 158 -4.07 -10.61 1.37
C THR A 158 -5.46 -10.88 1.92
N THR A 159 -5.92 -12.14 1.90
CA THR A 159 -7.17 -12.55 2.55
C THR A 159 -7.09 -12.37 4.06
N ALA A 160 -5.97 -12.77 4.69
CA ALA A 160 -5.76 -12.54 6.12
C ALA A 160 -5.75 -11.04 6.44
N LEU A 161 -5.12 -10.21 5.59
CA LEU A 161 -5.16 -8.76 5.72
C LEU A 161 -6.56 -8.17 5.59
N ALA A 162 -7.43 -8.77 4.77
CA ALA A 162 -8.79 -8.33 4.54
C ALA A 162 -9.78 -8.70 5.67
N LEU A 163 -9.37 -9.50 6.67
CA LEU A 163 -10.23 -9.91 7.80
C LEU A 163 -10.98 -8.75 8.50
N PRO A 164 -10.38 -7.57 8.75
CA PRO A 164 -11.08 -6.42 9.32
C PRO A 164 -12.31 -5.97 8.55
N LEU A 165 -12.38 -6.24 7.24
CA LEU A 165 -13.53 -5.89 6.43
C LEU A 165 -14.77 -6.71 6.82
N VAL A 166 -14.58 -7.92 7.37
CA VAL A 166 -15.68 -8.78 7.86
C VAL A 166 -16.35 -8.15 9.09
N ASP A 167 -15.53 -7.62 10.01
CA ASP A 167 -15.98 -6.85 11.18
C ASP A 167 -16.66 -5.54 10.75
N TYR A 168 -16.02 -4.81 9.83
CA TYR A 168 -16.55 -3.55 9.31
C TYR A 168 -17.91 -3.70 8.61
N LEU A 169 -18.11 -4.78 7.85
CA LEU A 169 -19.38 -5.07 7.16
C LEU A 169 -20.45 -5.67 8.09
N GLY A 170 -20.12 -5.92 9.36
CA GLY A 170 -21.07 -6.41 10.36
C GLY A 170 -21.35 -7.91 10.29
N PHE A 171 -20.57 -8.69 9.54
CA PHE A 171 -20.74 -10.15 9.47
C PHE A 171 -20.25 -10.86 10.73
N TRP A 172 -19.17 -10.37 11.33
CA TRP A 172 -18.66 -10.93 12.59
C TRP A 172 -17.87 -9.88 13.38
N GLN A 173 -18.39 -9.52 14.56
CA GLN A 173 -17.76 -8.54 15.43
C GLN A 173 -16.86 -9.20 16.48
N SER A 174 -15.60 -8.77 16.55
CA SER A 174 -14.64 -9.28 17.54
C SER A 174 -13.71 -8.19 18.05
N PRO A 175 -13.55 -8.01 19.38
CA PRO A 175 -12.58 -7.07 19.94
C PRO A 175 -11.13 -7.36 19.50
N LEU A 176 -10.81 -8.60 19.13
CA LEU A 176 -9.50 -8.99 18.61
C LEU A 176 -9.15 -8.30 17.29
N MET A 177 -10.16 -7.84 16.54
CA MET A 177 -9.97 -7.14 15.27
C MET A 177 -9.22 -5.82 15.48
N TYR A 178 -9.32 -5.19 16.65
CA TYR A 178 -8.57 -3.97 16.99
C TYR A 178 -7.06 -4.17 17.03
N LEU A 179 -6.59 -5.40 17.32
CA LEU A 179 -5.16 -5.72 17.27
C LEU A 179 -4.63 -5.87 15.84
N HIS A 180 -5.52 -6.08 14.87
CA HIS A 180 -5.16 -6.30 13.48
C HIS A 180 -4.59 -5.02 12.84
N PRO A 181 -3.49 -5.10 12.07
CA PRO A 181 -2.79 -3.91 11.57
C PRO A 181 -3.61 -3.03 10.61
N ILE A 182 -4.62 -3.59 9.93
CA ILE A 182 -5.48 -2.84 9.00
C ILE A 182 -6.66 -2.14 9.70
N GLN A 183 -7.09 -2.59 10.88
CA GLN A 183 -8.22 -1.96 11.60
C GLN A 183 -7.99 -0.47 11.95
N PRO A 184 -6.82 -0.04 12.46
CA PRO A 184 -6.58 1.37 12.75
C PRO A 184 -6.66 2.25 11.50
N VAL A 185 -6.29 1.70 10.34
CA VAL A 185 -6.32 2.43 9.08
C VAL A 185 -7.74 2.54 8.52
N LEU A 186 -8.55 1.49 8.68
CA LEU A 186 -9.99 1.53 8.43
C LEU A 186 -10.70 2.62 9.24
N LEU A 187 -10.32 2.80 10.51
CA LEU A 187 -10.88 3.87 11.36
C LEU A 187 -10.52 5.26 10.82
N LEU A 188 -9.31 5.46 10.31
CA LEU A 188 -8.90 6.72 9.69
C LEU A 188 -9.66 7.00 8.39
N PHE A 189 -9.90 5.98 7.56
CA PHE A 189 -10.76 6.10 6.37
C PHE A 189 -12.19 6.45 6.73
N LYS A 190 -12.77 5.80 7.74
CA LYS A 190 -14.09 6.16 8.25
C LYS A 190 -14.12 7.63 8.70
N GLY A 191 -13.06 8.08 9.37
CA GLY A 191 -12.86 9.48 9.77
C GLY A 191 -12.85 10.50 8.64
N ALA A 192 -12.52 10.08 7.41
CA ALA A 192 -12.51 10.98 6.27
C ALA A 192 -13.93 11.39 5.81
N PHE A 193 -14.93 10.53 6.03
CA PHE A 193 -16.31 10.73 5.59
C PHE A 193 -17.30 10.93 6.75
N GLN A 194 -16.95 10.47 7.95
CA GLN A 194 -17.78 10.60 9.15
C GLN A 194 -16.94 11.13 10.31
N PRO A 195 -17.51 11.96 11.19
CA PRO A 195 -16.80 12.44 12.37
C PRO A 195 -16.44 11.26 13.29
N ILE A 196 -15.15 11.12 13.57
CA ILE A 196 -14.60 10.16 14.53
C ILE A 196 -14.10 10.87 15.79
N ALA A 197 -14.06 10.16 16.92
CA ALA A 197 -13.54 10.73 18.15
C ALA A 197 -12.02 10.95 18.06
N ALA A 198 -11.52 12.03 18.68
CA ALA A 198 -10.10 12.39 18.63
C ALA A 198 -9.17 11.27 19.12
N TRP A 199 -9.59 10.48 20.12
CA TRP A 199 -8.82 9.35 20.63
C TRP A 199 -8.70 8.21 19.59
N GLN A 200 -9.70 8.01 18.73
CA GLN A 200 -9.66 6.99 17.66
C GLN A 200 -8.67 7.39 16.57
N MET A 201 -8.58 8.70 16.28
CA MET A 201 -7.59 9.24 15.37
C MET A 201 -6.18 9.03 15.90
N VAL A 202 -5.93 9.39 17.17
CA VAL A 202 -4.62 9.21 17.82
C VAL A 202 -4.23 7.73 17.87
N TYR A 203 -5.17 6.85 18.24
CA TYR A 203 -4.98 5.41 18.20
C TYR A 203 -4.62 4.91 16.79
N GLY A 204 -5.40 5.33 15.78
CA GLY A 204 -5.22 4.98 14.38
C GLY A 204 -3.81 5.30 13.87
N VAL A 205 -3.38 6.54 14.11
CA VAL A 205 -2.06 7.02 13.66
C VAL A 205 -0.94 6.33 14.41
N LEU A 206 -0.96 6.32 15.75
CA LEU A 206 0.13 5.77 16.54
C LEU A 206 0.31 4.28 16.28
N TYR A 207 -0.79 3.52 16.24
CA TYR A 207 -0.71 2.07 16.03
C TYR A 207 -0.25 1.74 14.61
N ALA A 208 -0.70 2.48 13.59
CA ALA A 208 -0.21 2.31 12.22
C ALA A 208 1.28 2.64 12.11
N VAL A 209 1.74 3.74 12.71
CA VAL A 209 3.17 4.13 12.70
C VAL A 209 4.03 3.07 13.41
N LEU A 210 3.55 2.50 14.52
CA LEU A 210 4.24 1.40 15.21
C LEU A 210 4.42 0.18 14.30
N TRP A 211 3.35 -0.24 13.61
CA TRP A 211 3.42 -1.35 12.66
C TRP A 211 4.34 -1.06 11.47
N ILE A 212 4.26 0.14 10.89
CA ILE A 212 5.14 0.56 9.78
C ILE A 212 6.59 0.53 10.24
N GLY A 213 6.91 1.05 11.43
CA GLY A 213 8.27 1.04 11.97
C GLY A 213 8.80 -0.38 12.20
N LEU A 214 7.96 -1.29 12.72
CA LEU A 214 8.30 -2.69 12.88
C LEU A 214 8.55 -3.37 11.53
N LEU A 215 7.63 -3.23 10.57
CA LEU A 215 7.76 -3.79 9.23
C LEU A 215 8.96 -3.21 8.49
N PHE A 216 9.30 -1.94 8.67
CA PHE A 216 10.46 -1.34 8.04
C PHE A 216 11.76 -2.00 8.51
N LYS A 217 11.90 -2.26 9.81
CA LYS A 217 13.04 -3.01 10.36
C LYS A 217 13.08 -4.46 9.85
N ILE A 218 11.94 -5.14 9.81
CA ILE A 218 11.85 -6.50 9.29
C ILE A 218 12.22 -6.54 7.80
N SER A 219 11.74 -5.58 7.00
CA SER A 219 12.08 -5.42 5.59
C SER A 219 13.57 -5.23 5.37
N GLN A 220 14.24 -4.40 6.19
CA GLN A 220 15.71 -4.26 6.12
C GLN A 220 16.43 -5.57 6.40
N HIS A 221 16.01 -6.31 7.43
CA HIS A 221 16.60 -7.62 7.75
C HIS A 221 16.38 -8.64 6.62
N ILE A 222 15.17 -8.71 6.07
CA ILE A 222 14.82 -9.60 4.96
C ILE A 222 15.54 -9.22 3.67
N PHE A 223 15.69 -7.92 3.39
CA PHE A 223 16.47 -7.43 2.27
C PHE A 223 17.91 -7.97 2.35
N TYR A 224 18.57 -7.80 3.49
CA TYR A 224 19.93 -8.31 3.68
C TYR A 224 19.99 -9.84 3.50
N ARG A 225 19.06 -10.58 4.11
CA ARG A 225 19.09 -12.05 4.13
C ARG A 225 18.79 -12.69 2.77
N PHE A 226 17.81 -12.18 2.03
CA PHE A 226 17.30 -12.87 0.83
C PHE A 226 17.74 -12.23 -0.49
N ILE A 227 18.23 -10.99 -0.46
CA ILE A 227 18.70 -10.29 -1.65
C ILE A 227 20.23 -10.25 -1.64
N ILE A 228 20.85 -9.70 -0.58
CA ILE A 228 22.31 -9.52 -0.57
C ILE A 228 23.05 -10.85 -0.36
N LEU A 229 22.71 -11.62 0.67
CA LEU A 229 23.43 -12.88 0.97
C LEU A 229 23.23 -13.97 -0.08
N LYS A 230 22.21 -13.88 -0.93
CA LYS A 230 21.99 -14.83 -2.03
C LYS A 230 22.92 -14.56 -3.22
N GLN A 231 23.46 -13.35 -3.32
CA GLN A 231 24.30 -12.88 -4.44
C GLN A 231 25.79 -12.86 -4.09
N ALA A 232 26.16 -13.04 -2.82
CA ALA A 232 27.54 -13.17 -2.33
C ALA A 232 27.96 -14.63 -2.29
#